data_AF-A0A354RAM3-F1
#
_entry.id   AF-A0A354RAM3-F1
#
_cell.length_a   1.000
_cell.length_b   1.000
_cell.length_c   1.000
_cell.angle_alpha   90.00
_cell.angle_beta   90.00
_cell.angle_gamma   90.00
#
_symmetry.space_group_name_H-M   'P 1'
#
loop_
_entity.id
_entity.type
_entity.pdbx_description
1 polymer ?
#
loop_
_entity_poly.entity_id
_entity_poly.type
_entity_poly.pdbx_seq_one_letter_code
_entity_poly.pdbx_strand_id
1 'polypeptide(L)'
;MAERTKSSRFSPVEGSGTEDEILQQEIRTDWITPLCLVGLSLISVLFIRSAQAYVGGSQWKMQIVWCGIGFSVYFVASWINYQIWMRYAHFFYALAILALLLVFSGPVLYGAQRWIDFGLFKFQPSEIAKWATLVMGASILARSKVGDLRDSLRGIVRLALCFSLPMFLIFLQPDLGSTLVFPPIAFSLLYVTRIPTRFFIATFALFVVIIGVLGWDVFRYYQYKSENPRPSEATIAYEEMSLVPLKDYQRKRILTFIAPEVEDPHGVGANWNRIQALIAVATG
;
A
#
# COMPACT_ATOMS: atom_id res chain seq x y z
N MET A 1 -15.29 -6.79 -81.99
CA MET A 1 -15.54 -7.78 -80.91
C MET A 1 -14.57 -7.44 -79.79
N ALA A 2 -14.95 -6.67 -78.76
CA ALA A 2 -15.75 -7.06 -77.59
C ALA A 2 -15.11 -8.29 -76.89
N GLU A 3 -14.66 -8.26 -75.63
CA GLU A 3 -15.29 -7.74 -74.42
C GLU A 3 -14.30 -7.28 -73.33
N ARG A 4 -14.78 -6.34 -72.51
CA ARG A 4 -14.28 -5.95 -71.20
C ARG A 4 -14.54 -7.07 -70.18
N THR A 5 -13.63 -7.26 -69.23
CA THR A 5 -14.00 -7.62 -67.85
C THR A 5 -13.11 -6.88 -66.86
N LYS A 6 -13.78 -6.45 -65.80
CA LYS A 6 -13.48 -5.37 -64.86
C LYS A 6 -13.51 -6.01 -63.48
N SER A 7 -12.48 -5.84 -62.65
CA SER A 7 -12.51 -6.06 -61.17
C SER A 7 -11.07 -6.26 -60.69
N SER A 8 -10.55 -5.65 -59.63
CA SER A 8 -11.03 -4.62 -58.73
C SER A 8 -9.79 -4.01 -58.09
N ARG A 9 -9.89 -2.72 -57.84
CA ARG A 9 -8.89 -1.86 -57.21
C ARG A 9 -8.81 -2.26 -55.73
N PHE A 10 -7.72 -2.88 -55.28
CA PHE A 10 -7.49 -3.03 -53.84
C PHE A 10 -6.94 -1.69 -53.33
N SER A 11 -7.85 -0.79 -52.99
CA SER A 11 -7.56 0.38 -52.18
C SER A 11 -7.07 -0.09 -50.80
N PRO A 12 -5.99 0.48 -50.23
CA PRO A 12 -5.76 0.38 -48.80
C PRO A 12 -6.99 0.98 -48.13
N VAL A 13 -7.58 0.24 -47.19
CA VAL A 13 -8.68 0.73 -46.37
C VAL A 13 -8.15 1.93 -45.59
N GLU A 14 -8.55 3.13 -46.00
CA GLU A 14 -8.49 4.36 -45.20
C GLU A 14 -9.36 4.15 -43.95
N GLY A 15 -8.76 3.54 -42.93
CA GLY A 15 -9.36 3.33 -41.60
C GLY A 15 -8.44 3.75 -40.47
N SER A 16 -7.22 4.23 -40.76
CA SER A 16 -6.28 4.69 -39.72
C SER A 16 -6.62 6.07 -39.17
N GLY A 17 -7.40 6.88 -39.91
CA GLY A 17 -7.77 8.23 -39.45
C GLY A 17 -8.67 8.22 -38.22
N THR A 18 -9.65 7.31 -38.16
CA THR A 18 -10.68 7.35 -37.11
C THR A 18 -10.20 6.80 -35.77
N GLU A 19 -9.39 5.73 -35.74
CA GLU A 19 -8.82 5.23 -34.50
C GLU A 19 -7.75 6.19 -33.93
N ASP A 20 -6.90 6.76 -34.79
CA ASP A 20 -5.93 7.77 -34.38
C ASP A 20 -6.62 9.09 -33.95
N GLU A 21 -7.72 9.49 -34.59
CA GLU A 21 -8.53 10.65 -34.16
C GLU A 21 -9.27 10.40 -32.85
N ILE A 22 -9.83 9.21 -32.64
CA ILE A 22 -10.51 8.83 -31.38
C ILE A 22 -9.50 8.84 -30.21
N LEU A 23 -8.26 8.38 -30.44
CA LEU A 23 -7.20 8.43 -29.44
C LEU A 23 -6.68 9.85 -29.18
N GLN A 24 -6.76 10.76 -30.14
CA GLN A 24 -6.39 12.17 -29.94
C GLN A 24 -7.49 13.01 -29.28
N GLN A 25 -8.73 12.51 -29.25
CA GLN A 25 -9.88 13.19 -28.66
C GLN A 25 -10.15 12.80 -27.19
N GLU A 26 -9.25 12.05 -26.54
CA GLU A 26 -9.28 11.93 -25.08
C GLU A 26 -9.00 13.29 -24.45
N ILE A 27 -9.98 13.77 -23.67
CA ILE A 27 -9.94 15.03 -22.94
C ILE A 27 -8.59 15.14 -22.22
N ARG A 28 -7.74 16.07 -22.68
CA ARG A 28 -6.37 16.29 -22.20
C ARG A 28 -6.28 16.65 -20.71
N THR A 29 -7.41 16.84 -20.03
CA THR A 29 -7.50 17.23 -18.62
C THR A 29 -8.79 16.70 -18.01
N ASP A 30 -8.69 15.62 -17.23
CA ASP A 30 -9.81 15.12 -16.43
C ASP A 30 -10.06 16.05 -15.24
N TRP A 31 -11.14 16.83 -15.31
CA TRP A 31 -11.56 17.76 -14.25
C TRP A 31 -12.31 17.06 -13.10
N ILE A 32 -12.74 15.81 -13.29
CA ILE A 32 -13.47 15.05 -12.26
C ILE A 32 -12.53 14.71 -11.11
N THR A 33 -11.34 14.21 -11.41
CA THR A 33 -10.32 13.87 -10.41
C THR A 33 -9.99 15.03 -9.45
N PRO A 34 -9.61 16.24 -9.90
CA PRO A 34 -9.33 17.35 -8.99
C PRO A 34 -10.57 17.81 -8.22
N LEU A 35 -11.77 17.75 -8.81
CA LEU A 35 -13.01 18.08 -8.10
C LEU A 35 -13.28 17.11 -6.93
N CYS A 36 -13.10 15.80 -7.16
CA CYS A 36 -13.21 14.79 -6.11
C CYS A 36 -12.16 15.00 -5.01
N LEU A 37 -10.92 15.34 -5.37
CA LEU A 37 -9.87 15.66 -4.39
C LEU A 37 -10.23 16.88 -3.55
N VAL A 38 -10.79 17.94 -4.15
CA VAL A 38 -11.28 19.10 -3.41
C VAL A 38 -12.39 18.70 -2.45
N GLY A 39 -13.39 17.93 -2.91
CA GLY A 39 -14.46 17.41 -2.06
C GLY A 39 -13.94 16.63 -0.85
N LEU A 40 -13.03 15.69 -1.07
CA LEU A 40 -12.41 14.91 0.01
C LEU A 40 -11.59 15.79 0.96
N SER A 41 -10.87 16.79 0.45
CA SER A 41 -10.09 17.72 1.27
C SER A 41 -10.98 18.59 2.16
N LEU A 42 -12.13 19.04 1.65
CA LEU A 42 -13.11 19.82 2.42
C LEU A 42 -13.71 18.95 3.54
N ILE A 43 -14.11 17.73 3.22
CA ILE A 43 -14.60 16.76 4.21
C ILE A 43 -13.53 16.54 5.29
N SER A 44 -12.27 16.31 4.90
CA SER A 44 -11.15 16.13 5.84
C SER A 44 -11.00 17.30 6.82
N VAL A 45 -10.99 18.55 6.33
CA VAL A 45 -10.87 19.74 7.18
C VAL A 45 -12.06 19.87 8.14
N LEU A 46 -13.28 19.62 7.66
CA LEU A 46 -14.49 19.66 8.48
C LEU A 46 -14.46 18.59 9.59
N PHE A 47 -14.03 17.38 9.27
CA PHE A 47 -13.89 16.29 10.24
C PHE A 47 -12.85 16.62 11.33
N ILE A 48 -11.69 17.16 10.96
CA ILE A 48 -10.66 17.55 11.94
C ILE A 48 -11.19 18.67 12.84
N ARG A 49 -11.86 19.67 12.26
CA ARG A 49 -12.47 20.76 13.03
C ARG A 49 -13.53 20.25 14.00
N SER A 50 -14.36 19.30 13.56
CA SER A 50 -15.39 18.66 14.39
C SER A 50 -14.76 17.88 15.55
N ALA A 51 -13.77 17.03 15.28
CA ALA A 51 -13.08 16.22 16.29
C ALA A 51 -12.35 17.08 17.34
N GLN A 52 -11.89 18.27 16.98
CA GLN A 52 -11.17 19.19 17.88
C GLN A 52 -12.04 20.26 18.51
N ALA A 53 -13.35 20.29 18.22
CA ALA A 53 -14.26 21.32 18.69
C ALA A 53 -14.26 21.44 20.23
N TYR A 54 -14.11 20.32 20.94
CA TYR A 54 -14.12 20.26 22.40
C TYR A 54 -12.74 20.38 23.05
N VAL A 55 -11.66 20.21 22.28
CA VAL A 55 -10.27 20.19 22.80
C VAL A 55 -9.53 21.51 22.50
N GLY A 56 -10.12 22.39 21.67
CA GLY A 56 -9.52 23.68 21.32
C GLY A 56 -8.32 23.58 20.37
N GLY A 57 -8.21 22.47 19.61
CA GLY A 57 -7.11 22.24 18.69
C GLY A 57 -7.16 23.12 17.43
N SER A 58 -5.99 23.56 16.95
CA SER A 58 -5.82 24.36 15.74
C SER A 58 -5.33 23.56 14.52
N GLN A 59 -5.34 22.22 14.58
CA GLN A 59 -4.73 21.36 13.55
C GLN A 59 -5.45 21.44 12.21
N TRP A 60 -6.73 21.84 12.19
CA TRP A 60 -7.47 22.10 10.95
C TRP A 60 -6.86 23.23 10.10
N LYS A 61 -6.21 24.23 10.73
CA LYS A 61 -5.50 25.30 10.00
C LYS A 61 -4.28 24.73 9.28
N MET A 62 -3.56 23.85 9.95
CA MET A 62 -2.40 23.17 9.37
C MET A 62 -2.84 22.22 8.23
N GLN A 63 -3.99 21.56 8.37
CA GLN A 63 -4.58 20.75 7.30
C GLN A 63 -4.84 21.59 6.03
N ILE A 64 -5.39 22.80 6.17
CA ILE A 64 -5.61 23.69 5.02
C ILE A 64 -4.29 24.02 4.31
N VAL A 65 -3.23 24.31 5.07
CA VAL A 65 -1.90 24.56 4.51
C VAL A 65 -1.36 23.32 3.78
N TRP A 66 -1.47 22.13 4.38
CA TRP A 66 -1.06 20.88 3.76
C TRP A 66 -1.87 20.53 2.50
N CYS A 67 -3.17 20.80 2.49
CA CYS A 67 -3.99 20.68 1.28
C CYS A 67 -3.48 21.62 0.18
N GLY A 68 -3.19 22.89 0.51
CA GLY A 68 -2.63 23.86 -0.45
C GLY A 68 -1.29 23.41 -1.05
N ILE A 69 -0.37 22.92 -0.20
CA ILE A 69 0.91 22.35 -0.63
C ILE A 69 0.68 21.11 -1.50
N GLY A 70 -0.19 20.19 -1.09
CA GLY A 70 -0.53 18.97 -1.82
C GLY A 70 -1.11 19.25 -3.21
N PHE A 71 -2.03 20.20 -3.33
CA PHE A 71 -2.57 20.63 -4.63
C PHE A 71 -1.50 21.26 -5.51
N SER A 72 -0.61 22.06 -4.94
CA SER A 72 0.51 22.65 -5.68
C SER A 72 1.45 21.56 -6.22
N VAL A 73 1.79 20.56 -5.41
CA VAL A 73 2.57 19.39 -5.85
C VAL A 73 1.84 18.60 -6.94
N TYR A 74 0.52 18.40 -6.79
CA TYR A 74 -0.31 17.73 -7.80
C TYR A 74 -0.25 18.44 -9.16
N PHE A 75 -0.46 19.76 -9.21
CA PHE A 75 -0.46 20.52 -10.46
C PHE A 75 0.93 20.50 -11.12
N VAL A 76 2.00 20.70 -10.33
CA VAL A 76 3.37 20.64 -10.84
C VAL A 76 3.68 19.24 -11.38
N ALA A 77 3.33 18.18 -10.65
CA ALA A 77 3.55 16.81 -11.10
C ALA A 77 2.74 16.46 -12.37
N SER A 78 1.52 17.00 -12.50
CA SER A 78 0.66 16.83 -13.67
C SER A 78 1.20 17.50 -14.93
N TRP A 79 2.05 18.53 -14.80
CA TRP A 79 2.71 19.16 -15.95
C TRP A 79 3.97 18.42 -16.41
N ILE A 80 4.52 17.53 -15.58
CA ILE A 80 5.74 16.77 -15.90
C ILE A 80 5.36 15.54 -16.73
N ASN A 81 6.00 15.39 -17.90
CA ASN A 81 5.79 14.21 -18.75
C ASN A 81 6.20 12.93 -18.01
N TYR A 82 5.31 11.93 -18.02
CA TYR A 82 5.53 10.67 -17.32
C TYR A 82 6.79 9.90 -17.75
N GLN A 83 7.26 10.13 -18.98
CA GLN A 83 8.49 9.54 -19.50
C GLN A 83 9.73 9.96 -18.70
N ILE A 84 9.71 11.15 -18.08
CA ILE A 84 10.79 11.63 -17.20
C ILE A 84 10.85 10.76 -15.95
N TRP A 85 9.71 10.50 -15.31
CA TRP A 85 9.62 9.62 -14.14
C TRP A 85 10.13 8.21 -14.47
N MET A 86 9.75 7.67 -15.64
CA MET A 86 10.18 6.35 -16.10
C MET A 86 11.68 6.28 -16.40
N ARG A 87 12.26 7.34 -16.99
CA ARG A 87 13.69 7.44 -17.30
C ARG A 87 14.56 7.50 -16.05
N TYR A 88 14.15 8.28 -15.06
CA TYR A 88 14.89 8.49 -13.80
C TYR A 88 14.41 7.57 -12.67
N ALA A 89 13.66 6.51 -12.97
CA ALA A 89 13.10 5.59 -11.97
C ALA A 89 14.18 5.02 -11.02
N HIS A 90 15.35 4.64 -11.55
CA HIS A 90 16.46 4.12 -10.75
C HIS A 90 17.01 5.16 -9.76
N PHE A 91 17.05 6.43 -10.17
CA PHE A 91 17.50 7.54 -9.32
C PHE A 91 16.51 7.78 -8.17
N PHE A 92 15.21 7.88 -8.47
CA PHE A 92 14.17 8.06 -7.44
C PHE A 92 14.11 6.88 -6.46
N TYR A 93 14.26 5.67 -6.98
CA TYR A 93 14.31 4.47 -6.15
C TYR A 93 15.53 4.48 -5.21
N ALA A 94 16.74 4.75 -5.73
CA ALA A 94 17.94 4.84 -4.91
C ALA A 94 17.81 5.94 -3.83
N LEU A 95 17.29 7.11 -4.20
CA LEU A 95 17.04 8.19 -3.25
C LEU A 95 16.04 7.78 -2.15
N ALA A 96 14.98 7.06 -2.50
CA ALA A 96 14.01 6.56 -1.53
C ALA A 96 14.61 5.53 -0.57
N ILE A 97 15.46 4.61 -1.07
CA ILE A 97 16.18 3.66 -0.24
C ILE A 97 17.15 4.38 0.71
N LEU A 98 17.90 5.38 0.22
CA LEU A 98 18.77 6.19 1.06
C LEU A 98 17.98 6.94 2.14
N ALA A 99 16.83 7.51 1.79
CA ALA A 99 15.96 8.17 2.75
C ALA A 99 15.44 7.19 3.82
N LEU A 100 15.05 5.96 3.44
CA LEU A 100 14.67 4.91 4.40
C LEU A 100 15.83 4.50 5.32
N LEU A 101 17.06 4.44 4.81
CA LEU A 101 18.23 4.15 5.63
C LEU A 101 18.54 5.29 6.62
N LEU A 102 18.33 6.54 6.21
CA LEU A 102 18.56 7.71 7.07
C LEU A 102 17.63 7.73 8.28
N VAL A 103 16.41 7.18 8.16
CA VAL A 103 15.43 7.10 9.25
C VAL A 103 15.97 6.37 10.48
N PHE A 104 16.84 5.37 10.32
CA PHE A 104 17.42 4.62 11.45
C PHE A 104 18.29 5.49 12.37
N SER A 105 18.73 6.67 11.90
CA SER A 105 19.47 7.65 12.71
C SER A 105 18.56 8.62 13.46
N GLY A 106 17.24 8.57 13.23
CA GLY A 106 16.25 9.48 13.82
C GLY A 106 15.77 9.06 15.21
N PRO A 107 15.06 9.96 15.93
CA PRO A 107 14.50 9.65 17.25
C PRO A 107 13.38 8.59 17.16
N VAL A 108 13.29 7.73 18.17
CA VAL A 108 12.19 6.75 18.30
C VAL A 108 10.94 7.49 18.80
N LEU A 109 9.90 7.57 17.97
CA LEU A 109 8.61 8.17 18.33
C LEU A 109 7.52 7.09 18.33
N TYR A 110 6.73 6.99 19.40
CA TYR A 110 5.68 5.98 19.55
C TYR A 110 6.18 4.53 19.32
N GLY A 111 7.44 4.24 19.69
CA GLY A 111 8.06 2.93 19.54
C GLY A 111 8.57 2.61 18.12
N ALA A 112 8.64 3.60 17.23
CA ALA A 112 9.16 3.41 15.88
C ALA A 112 9.96 4.62 15.36
N GLN A 113 11.06 4.36 14.64
CA GLN A 113 11.79 5.38 13.89
C GLN A 113 11.19 5.42 12.49
N ARG A 114 10.36 6.42 12.19
CA ARG A 114 9.64 6.53 10.90
C ARG A 114 9.69 7.91 10.27
N TRP A 115 9.96 8.93 11.08
CA TRP A 115 9.83 10.32 10.70
C TRP A 115 11.20 10.99 10.75
N ILE A 116 11.51 11.73 9.69
CA ILE A 116 12.60 12.70 9.69
C ILE A 116 11.99 14.03 10.10
N ASP A 117 12.43 14.56 11.24
CA ASP A 117 11.96 15.83 11.76
C ASP A 117 12.87 16.96 11.26
N PHE A 118 12.32 17.84 10.43
CA PHE A 118 13.00 19.04 9.94
C PHE A 118 12.68 20.29 10.79
N GLY A 119 12.04 20.10 11.96
CA GLY A 119 11.60 21.14 12.88
C GLY A 119 10.28 21.78 12.44
N LEU A 120 10.19 22.25 11.19
CA LEU A 120 8.97 22.86 10.65
C LEU A 120 7.94 21.83 10.18
N PHE A 121 8.40 20.69 9.69
CA PHE A 121 7.56 19.59 9.23
C PHE A 121 8.23 18.25 9.48
N LYS A 122 7.38 17.22 9.56
CA LYS A 122 7.81 15.84 9.66
C LYS A 122 7.61 15.17 8.31
N PHE A 123 8.65 14.53 7.82
CA PHE A 123 8.63 13.83 6.55
C PHE A 123 8.72 12.32 6.80
N GLN A 124 7.88 11.55 6.11
CA GLN A 124 7.85 10.10 6.22
C GLN A 124 8.41 9.47 4.94
N PRO A 125 9.65 8.94 4.95
CA PRO A 125 10.28 8.39 3.75
C PRO A 125 9.55 7.20 3.13
N SER A 126 8.75 6.45 3.92
CA SER A 126 7.96 5.33 3.41
C SER A 126 6.91 5.76 2.37
N GLU A 127 6.39 6.98 2.43
CA GLU A 127 5.45 7.51 1.44
C GLU A 127 6.14 7.67 0.08
N ILE A 128 7.32 8.28 0.05
CA ILE A 128 8.11 8.42 -1.19
C ILE A 128 8.59 7.06 -1.68
N ALA A 129 8.94 6.14 -0.78
CA ALA A 129 9.35 4.79 -1.16
C ALA A 129 8.25 4.02 -1.89
N LYS A 130 6.97 4.16 -1.49
CA LYS A 130 5.84 3.54 -2.21
C LYS A 130 5.76 4.04 -3.65
N TRP A 131 5.79 5.36 -3.84
CA TRP A 131 5.74 5.97 -5.17
C TRP A 131 6.97 5.59 -6.02
N ALA A 132 8.18 5.72 -5.49
CA ALA A 132 9.41 5.42 -6.22
C ALA A 132 9.50 3.94 -6.61
N THR A 133 9.05 3.04 -5.74
CA THR A 133 9.01 1.60 -6.00
C THR A 133 7.95 1.25 -7.05
N LEU A 134 6.80 1.94 -7.05
CA LEU A 134 5.79 1.79 -8.10
C LEU A 134 6.36 2.18 -9.47
N VAL A 135 7.01 3.34 -9.57
CA VAL A 135 7.61 3.83 -10.82
C VAL A 135 8.73 2.89 -11.28
N MET A 136 9.58 2.43 -10.36
CA MET A 136 10.63 1.45 -10.66
C MET A 136 10.05 0.11 -11.14
N GLY A 137 9.03 -0.40 -10.46
CA GLY A 137 8.35 -1.64 -10.83
C GLY A 137 7.71 -1.55 -12.23
N ALA A 138 7.01 -0.46 -12.52
CA ALA A 138 6.47 -0.17 -13.84
C ALA A 138 7.59 -0.12 -14.90
N SER A 139 8.71 0.53 -14.58
CA SER A 139 9.89 0.65 -15.46
C SER A 139 10.55 -0.71 -15.76
N ILE A 140 10.64 -1.60 -14.76
CA ILE A 140 11.16 -2.98 -14.92
C ILE A 140 10.23 -3.80 -15.81
N LEU A 141 8.92 -3.74 -15.56
CA LEU A 141 7.92 -4.50 -16.29
C LEU A 141 7.77 -4.02 -17.74
N ALA A 142 7.80 -2.71 -17.98
CA ALA A 142 7.72 -2.13 -19.31
C ALA A 142 8.89 -2.55 -20.23
N ARG A 143 10.06 -2.86 -19.66
CA ARG A 143 11.23 -3.36 -20.40
C ARG A 143 11.31 -4.89 -20.50
N SER A 144 10.43 -5.61 -19.81
CA SER A 144 10.43 -7.07 -19.79
C SER A 144 9.57 -7.62 -20.93
N LYS A 145 10.08 -8.55 -21.73
CA LYS A 145 9.29 -9.22 -22.77
C LYS A 145 8.28 -10.15 -22.10
N VAL A 146 6.99 -9.86 -22.25
CA VAL A 146 5.90 -10.71 -21.76
C VAL A 146 5.48 -11.59 -22.93
N GLY A 147 5.77 -12.90 -22.85
CA GLY A 147 5.41 -13.84 -23.92
C GLY A 147 5.90 -15.25 -23.65
N ASP A 148 7.13 -15.40 -23.18
CA ASP A 148 7.66 -16.71 -22.78
C ASP A 148 7.52 -16.91 -21.26
N LEU A 149 7.25 -18.13 -20.82
CA LEU A 149 6.97 -18.48 -19.41
C LEU A 149 8.18 -18.16 -18.52
N ARG A 150 9.38 -18.38 -19.07
CA ARG A 150 10.67 -18.09 -18.41
C ARG A 150 10.93 -16.59 -18.28
N ASP A 151 10.59 -15.80 -19.31
CA ASP A 151 10.77 -14.35 -19.28
C ASP A 151 9.73 -13.67 -18.40
N SER A 152 8.52 -14.22 -18.34
CA SER A 152 7.47 -13.79 -17.40
C SER A 152 7.90 -14.04 -15.94
N LEU A 153 8.47 -15.21 -15.63
CA LEU A 153 9.03 -15.50 -14.30
C LEU A 153 10.19 -14.57 -13.94
N ARG A 154 11.08 -14.24 -14.89
CA ARG A 154 12.16 -13.27 -14.65
C ARG A 154 11.61 -11.88 -14.31
N GLY A 155 10.57 -11.44 -15.00
CA GLY A 155 9.89 -10.16 -14.71
C GLY A 155 9.31 -10.15 -13.29
N ILE A 156 8.60 -11.22 -12.91
CA ILE A 156 8.03 -11.39 -11.56
C ILE A 156 9.12 -11.36 -10.49
N VAL A 157 10.20 -12.14 -10.67
CA VAL A 157 11.29 -12.21 -9.69
C VAL A 157 11.97 -10.86 -9.52
N ARG A 158 12.23 -10.13 -10.62
CA ARG A 158 12.82 -8.78 -10.55
C ARG A 158 11.90 -7.79 -9.84
N LEU A 159 10.60 -7.85 -10.10
CA LEU A 159 9.62 -7.03 -9.40
C LEU A 159 9.58 -7.37 -7.91
N ALA A 160 9.53 -8.65 -7.57
CA ALA A 160 9.51 -9.12 -6.19
C ALA A 160 10.75 -8.66 -5.42
N LEU A 161 11.94 -8.76 -6.02
CA LEU A 161 13.19 -8.25 -5.44
C LEU A 161 13.19 -6.72 -5.29
N CYS A 162 12.65 -6.00 -6.28
CA CYS A 162 12.52 -4.54 -6.21
C CYS A 162 11.60 -4.09 -5.07
N PHE A 163 10.51 -4.82 -4.82
CA PHE A 163 9.55 -4.50 -3.77
C PHE A 163 10.00 -5.00 -2.39
N SER A 164 10.72 -6.12 -2.33
CA SER A 164 11.15 -6.71 -1.06
C SER A 164 12.14 -5.83 -0.29
N LEU A 165 13.03 -5.12 -0.99
CA LEU A 165 14.02 -4.25 -0.35
C LEU A 165 13.40 -3.12 0.49
N PRO A 166 12.56 -2.22 -0.07
CA PRO A 166 11.90 -1.17 0.72
C PRO A 166 10.93 -1.76 1.75
N MET A 167 10.22 -2.83 1.39
CA MET A 167 9.32 -3.53 2.32
C MET A 167 10.07 -4.04 3.55
N PHE A 168 11.25 -4.63 3.39
CA PHE A 168 12.10 -5.10 4.48
C PHE A 168 12.62 -3.96 5.35
N LEU A 169 13.08 -2.86 4.74
CA LEU A 169 13.54 -1.69 5.50
C LEU A 169 12.42 -1.03 6.31
N ILE A 170 11.22 -0.93 5.76
CA ILE A 170 10.05 -0.37 6.46
C ILE A 170 9.55 -1.32 7.56
N PHE A 171 9.62 -2.62 7.32
CA PHE A 171 9.31 -3.63 8.34
C PHE A 171 10.25 -3.53 9.55
N LEU A 172 11.55 -3.26 9.30
CA LEU A 172 12.55 -2.98 10.34
C LEU A 172 12.30 -1.66 11.10
N GLN A 173 11.49 -0.74 10.55
CA GLN A 173 11.05 0.52 11.18
C GLN A 173 9.77 0.36 12.03
N PRO A 174 9.58 -0.84 12.62
CA PRO A 174 8.29 -1.40 13.04
C PRO A 174 7.01 -0.90 12.35
N ASP A 175 7.00 -0.55 11.05
CA ASP A 175 5.84 0.02 10.36
C ASP A 175 5.08 -1.00 9.50
N LEU A 176 4.31 -1.87 10.16
CA LEU A 176 3.50 -2.88 9.48
C LEU A 176 2.46 -2.26 8.52
N GLY A 177 1.87 -1.12 8.88
CA GLY A 177 0.84 -0.47 8.07
C GLY A 177 1.39 -0.06 6.71
N SER A 178 2.52 0.65 6.69
CA SER A 178 3.18 1.06 5.45
C SER A 178 3.70 -0.14 4.64
N THR A 179 4.21 -1.17 5.32
CA THR A 179 4.73 -2.40 4.69
C THR A 179 3.65 -3.14 3.91
N LEU A 180 2.43 -3.25 4.46
CA LEU A 180 1.31 -3.98 3.86
C LEU A 180 0.71 -3.30 2.61
N VAL A 181 1.10 -2.07 2.30
CA VAL A 181 0.66 -1.38 1.07
C VAL A 181 1.43 -1.85 -0.17
N PHE A 182 2.65 -2.39 0.00
CA PHE A 182 3.48 -2.83 -1.13
C PHE A 182 2.92 -4.03 -1.91
N PRO A 183 2.43 -5.12 -1.27
CA PRO A 183 1.89 -6.25 -2.01
C PRO A 183 0.72 -5.88 -2.94
N PRO A 184 -0.33 -5.16 -2.49
CA PRO A 184 -1.39 -4.71 -3.40
C PRO A 184 -0.88 -3.94 -4.62
N ILE A 185 0.08 -3.00 -4.44
CA ILE A 185 0.70 -2.26 -5.55
C ILE A 185 1.39 -3.22 -6.53
N ALA A 186 2.17 -4.18 -6.03
CA ALA A 186 2.85 -5.17 -6.87
C ALA A 186 1.85 -6.02 -7.65
N PHE A 187 0.79 -6.50 -7.00
CA PHE A 187 -0.27 -7.28 -7.65
C PHE A 187 -0.99 -6.47 -8.73
N SER A 188 -1.28 -5.19 -8.48
CA SER A 188 -1.88 -4.30 -9.49
C SER A 188 -0.98 -4.18 -10.72
N LEU A 189 0.34 -3.99 -10.54
CA LEU A 189 1.29 -3.93 -11.67
C LEU A 189 1.34 -5.26 -12.44
N LEU A 190 1.41 -6.39 -11.74
CA LEU A 190 1.40 -7.71 -12.38
C LEU A 190 0.11 -7.95 -13.17
N TYR A 191 -1.03 -7.49 -12.64
CA TYR A 191 -2.33 -7.63 -13.30
C TYR A 191 -2.37 -6.83 -14.61
N VAL A 192 -1.89 -5.59 -14.59
CA VAL A 192 -1.79 -4.74 -15.79
C VAL A 192 -0.90 -5.39 -16.86
N THR A 193 0.18 -6.09 -16.46
CA THR A 193 1.06 -6.80 -17.41
C THR A 193 0.49 -8.11 -17.97
N ARG A 194 -0.76 -8.47 -17.66
CA ARG A 194 -1.45 -9.68 -18.13
C ARG A 194 -0.67 -10.97 -17.82
N ILE A 195 -0.04 -11.02 -16.65
CA ILE A 195 0.56 -12.24 -16.11
C ILE A 195 -0.53 -13.33 -16.02
N PRO A 196 -0.22 -14.60 -16.34
CA PRO A 196 -1.23 -15.65 -16.37
C PRO A 196 -1.92 -15.82 -15.01
N THR A 197 -3.26 -15.91 -15.03
CA THR A 197 -4.15 -15.97 -13.84
C THR A 197 -3.76 -17.07 -12.84
N ARG A 198 -3.20 -18.19 -13.31
CA ARG A 198 -2.65 -19.26 -12.47
C ARG A 198 -1.65 -18.76 -11.42
N PHE A 199 -0.86 -17.72 -11.73
CA PHE A 199 0.08 -17.13 -10.77
C PHE A 199 -0.65 -16.43 -9.63
N PHE A 200 -1.73 -15.70 -9.94
CA PHE A 200 -2.57 -15.05 -8.93
C PHE A 200 -3.26 -16.07 -8.04
N ILE A 201 -3.81 -17.14 -8.63
CA ILE A 201 -4.46 -18.23 -7.89
C ILE A 201 -3.44 -18.91 -6.96
N ALA A 202 -2.25 -19.25 -7.46
CA ALA A 202 -1.20 -19.88 -6.66
C ALA A 202 -0.74 -18.98 -5.50
N THR A 203 -0.55 -17.69 -5.76
CA THR A 203 -0.10 -16.74 -4.72
C THR A 203 -1.20 -16.48 -3.69
N PHE A 204 -2.45 -16.39 -4.13
CA PHE A 204 -3.60 -16.26 -3.22
C PHE A 204 -3.79 -17.51 -2.37
N ALA A 205 -3.69 -18.71 -2.96
CA ALA A 205 -3.75 -19.97 -2.22
C ALA A 205 -2.63 -20.03 -1.16
N LEU A 206 -1.39 -19.65 -1.51
CA LEU A 206 -0.29 -19.56 -0.57
C LEU A 206 -0.59 -18.57 0.57
N PHE A 207 -1.13 -17.40 0.25
CA PHE A 207 -1.53 -16.41 1.26
C PHE A 207 -2.59 -16.96 2.22
N VAL A 208 -3.62 -17.63 1.71
CA VAL A 208 -4.65 -18.28 2.53
C VAL A 208 -4.06 -19.36 3.43
N VAL A 209 -3.12 -20.17 2.92
CA VAL A 209 -2.42 -21.18 3.72
C VAL A 209 -1.61 -20.53 4.85
N ILE A 210 -0.85 -19.45 4.57
CA ILE A 210 -0.07 -18.73 5.58
C ILE A 210 -0.99 -18.14 6.66
N ILE A 211 -2.08 -17.47 6.27
CA ILE A 211 -3.07 -16.93 7.20
C ILE A 211 -3.74 -18.05 8.00
N GLY A 212 -4.04 -19.19 7.38
CA GLY A 212 -4.59 -20.36 8.05
C GLY A 212 -3.65 -20.94 9.10
N VAL A 213 -2.36 -21.06 8.80
CA VAL A 213 -1.32 -21.51 9.75
C VAL A 213 -1.19 -20.53 10.91
N LEU A 214 -1.15 -19.22 10.63
CA LEU A 214 -1.11 -18.19 11.67
C LEU A 214 -2.38 -18.21 12.53
N GLY A 215 -3.55 -18.34 11.92
CA GLY A 215 -4.83 -18.43 12.62
C GLY A 215 -4.92 -19.66 13.50
N TRP A 216 -4.45 -20.81 13.01
CA TRP A 216 -4.36 -22.04 13.80
C TRP A 216 -3.44 -21.90 15.02
N ASP A 217 -2.28 -21.28 14.82
CA ASP A 217 -1.28 -21.04 15.87
C ASP A 217 -1.77 -20.03 16.94
N VAL A 218 -2.54 -19.00 16.53
CA VAL A 218 -3.23 -18.07 17.44
C VAL A 218 -4.40 -18.74 18.16
N PHE A 219 -5.16 -19.60 17.47
CA PHE A 219 -6.27 -20.33 18.07
C PHE A 219 -5.80 -21.32 19.15
N ARG A 220 -4.69 -22.01 18.92
CA ARG A 220 -4.06 -22.85 19.95
C ARG A 220 -3.57 -22.03 21.14
N TYR A 221 -3.04 -20.83 20.91
CA TYR A 221 -2.65 -19.91 21.99
C TYR A 221 -3.87 -19.43 22.80
N TYR A 222 -4.98 -19.13 22.12
CA TYR A 222 -6.27 -18.82 22.75
C TYR A 222 -6.74 -19.96 23.66
N GLN A 223 -6.76 -21.20 23.15
CA GLN A 223 -7.17 -22.38 23.92
C GLN A 223 -6.31 -22.54 25.18
N TYR A 224 -4.98 -22.49 25.00
CA TYR A 224 -4.02 -22.59 26.09
C TYR A 224 -4.26 -21.55 27.19
N LYS A 225 -4.50 -20.29 26.81
CA LYS A 225 -4.76 -19.19 27.74
C LYS A 225 -6.13 -19.29 28.41
N SER A 226 -7.15 -19.77 27.70
CA SER A 226 -8.49 -20.01 28.27
C SER A 226 -8.47 -21.10 29.36
N GLU A 227 -7.63 -22.12 29.18
CA GLU A 227 -7.43 -23.19 30.16
C GLU A 227 -6.55 -22.75 31.34
N ASN A 228 -5.68 -21.75 31.13
CA ASN A 228 -4.73 -21.24 32.14
C ASN A 228 -4.83 -19.71 32.31
N PRO A 229 -5.85 -19.19 33.02
CA PRO A 229 -6.12 -17.75 33.07
C PRO A 229 -5.07 -16.89 33.79
N ARG A 230 -4.20 -17.50 34.62
CA ARG A 230 -3.16 -16.81 35.40
C ARG A 230 -1.86 -17.63 35.43
N PRO A 231 -1.06 -17.65 34.34
CA PRO A 231 0.18 -18.40 34.34
C PRO A 231 1.27 -17.59 35.03
N SER A 232 1.92 -18.15 36.05
CA SER A 232 3.14 -17.57 36.65
C SER A 232 4.38 -17.85 35.79
N GLU A 233 4.42 -18.95 35.03
CA GLU A 233 5.60 -19.37 34.23
C GLU A 233 5.26 -20.00 32.87
N ALA A 234 3.98 -20.22 32.56
CA ALA A 234 3.56 -21.20 31.54
C ALA A 234 3.53 -20.65 30.09
N THR A 235 3.40 -19.34 29.88
CA THR A 235 3.39 -18.71 28.54
C THR A 235 4.68 -18.91 27.75
N ILE A 236 5.82 -19.06 28.43
CA ILE A 236 7.14 -19.28 27.79
C ILE A 236 7.21 -20.70 27.17
N ALA A 237 6.60 -21.70 27.82
CA ALA A 237 6.56 -23.07 27.31
C ALA A 237 5.74 -23.22 26.01
N TYR A 238 4.72 -22.38 25.82
CA TYR A 238 3.98 -22.35 24.56
C TYR A 238 4.80 -21.71 23.42
N GLU A 239 5.63 -20.69 23.71
CA GLU A 239 6.53 -20.10 22.71
C GLU A 239 7.48 -21.15 22.11
N GLU A 240 7.99 -22.06 22.93
CA GLU A 240 8.89 -23.15 22.52
C GLU A 240 8.20 -24.24 21.67
N MET A 241 6.91 -24.47 21.88
CA MET A 241 6.12 -25.48 21.14
C MET A 241 5.39 -24.91 19.91
N SER A 242 5.36 -23.58 19.76
CA SER A 242 4.59 -22.93 18.72
C SER A 242 5.21 -23.12 17.33
N LEU A 243 4.34 -23.28 16.32
CA LEU A 243 4.77 -23.51 14.93
C LEU A 243 5.35 -22.24 14.28
N VAL A 244 4.94 -21.07 14.79
CA VAL A 244 5.35 -19.77 14.26
C VAL A 244 6.14 -19.03 15.34
N PRO A 245 7.33 -18.49 15.05
CA PRO A 245 8.18 -17.82 16.04
C PRO A 245 7.65 -16.41 16.40
N LEU A 246 6.39 -16.32 16.82
CA LEU A 246 5.77 -15.10 17.32
C LEU A 246 6.00 -14.99 18.82
N LYS A 247 6.53 -13.85 19.24
CA LYS A 247 6.70 -13.50 20.65
C LYS A 247 5.34 -13.31 21.31
N ASP A 248 5.26 -13.53 22.62
CA ASP A 248 4.04 -13.49 23.42
C ASP A 248 3.31 -12.15 23.26
N TYR A 249 4.02 -11.02 23.25
CA TYR A 249 3.40 -9.70 23.02
C TYR A 249 2.76 -9.56 21.63
N GLN A 250 3.28 -10.24 20.60
CA GLN A 250 2.71 -10.20 19.25
C GLN A 250 1.40 -10.99 19.21
N ARG A 251 1.38 -12.16 19.86
CA ARG A 251 0.18 -12.99 20.02
C ARG A 251 -0.88 -12.27 20.83
N LYS A 252 -0.52 -11.67 21.97
CA LYS A 252 -1.40 -10.85 22.82
C LYS A 252 -2.03 -9.68 22.06
N ARG A 253 -1.27 -8.99 21.20
CA ARG A 253 -1.83 -7.93 20.34
C ARG A 253 -2.90 -8.48 19.40
N ILE A 254 -2.64 -9.59 18.72
CA ILE A 254 -3.62 -10.23 17.83
C ILE A 254 -4.85 -10.70 18.63
N LEU A 255 -4.63 -11.31 19.79
CA LEU A 255 -5.68 -11.85 20.65
C LEU A 255 -6.58 -10.75 21.23
N THR A 256 -6.01 -9.60 21.62
CA THR A 256 -6.78 -8.43 22.07
C THR A 256 -7.78 -7.98 21.02
N PHE A 257 -7.47 -8.10 19.73
CA PHE A 257 -8.39 -7.73 18.65
C PHE A 257 -9.46 -8.79 18.39
N ILE A 258 -9.10 -10.07 18.44
CA ILE A 258 -9.97 -11.19 18.07
C ILE A 258 -10.87 -11.64 19.23
N ALA A 259 -10.27 -11.83 20.41
CA ALA A 259 -10.90 -12.37 21.62
C ALA A 259 -10.51 -11.52 22.85
N PRO A 260 -10.95 -10.25 22.90
CA PRO A 260 -10.58 -9.30 23.95
C PRO A 260 -10.95 -9.78 25.36
N GLU A 261 -12.04 -10.54 25.50
CA GLU A 261 -12.54 -11.09 26.76
C GLU A 261 -11.55 -12.03 27.46
N VAL A 262 -10.62 -12.63 26.72
CA VAL A 262 -9.59 -13.52 27.27
C VAL A 262 -8.32 -12.77 27.69
N GLU A 263 -8.04 -11.62 27.05
CA GLU A 263 -6.84 -10.82 27.36
C GLU A 263 -7.11 -9.74 28.40
N ASP A 264 -8.19 -8.99 28.24
CA ASP A 264 -8.57 -7.85 29.08
C ASP A 264 -10.11 -7.86 29.30
N PRO A 265 -10.60 -8.72 30.21
CA PRO A 265 -12.03 -8.88 30.50
C PRO A 265 -12.68 -7.59 31.00
N HIS A 266 -11.90 -6.70 31.62
CA HIS A 266 -12.37 -5.46 32.21
C HIS A 266 -12.31 -4.27 31.25
N GLY A 267 -11.64 -4.41 30.10
CA GLY A 267 -11.62 -3.40 29.04
C GLY A 267 -10.87 -2.11 29.40
N VAL A 268 -9.97 -2.16 30.40
CA VAL A 268 -9.30 -0.96 30.95
C VAL A 268 -7.96 -0.69 30.27
N GLY A 269 -7.35 -1.70 29.64
CA GLY A 269 -6.06 -1.63 28.97
C GLY A 269 -6.17 -1.54 27.45
N ALA A 270 -5.56 -2.50 26.75
CA ALA A 270 -5.44 -2.48 25.28
C ALA A 270 -6.80 -2.55 24.55
N ASN A 271 -7.84 -3.04 25.22
CA ASN A 271 -9.20 -3.15 24.69
C ASN A 271 -10.01 -1.82 24.82
N TRP A 272 -9.55 -0.85 25.62
CA TRP A 272 -10.28 0.41 25.86
C TRP A 272 -10.52 1.21 24.56
N ASN A 273 -9.48 1.36 23.73
CA ASN A 273 -9.58 2.08 22.45
C ASN A 273 -10.55 1.41 21.48
N ARG A 274 -10.64 0.07 21.51
CA ARG A 274 -11.58 -0.72 20.69
C ARG A 274 -13.02 -0.49 21.15
N ILE A 275 -13.27 -0.50 22.45
CA ILE A 275 -14.60 -0.23 23.03
C ILE A 275 -15.07 1.18 22.68
N GLN A 276 -14.20 2.19 22.82
CA GLN A 276 -14.55 3.56 22.44
C GLN A 276 -14.88 3.70 20.96
N ALA A 277 -14.12 3.05 20.08
CA ALA A 277 -14.41 3.03 18.65
C ALA A 277 -15.77 2.35 18.34
N LEU A 278 -16.09 1.23 18.99
CA LEU A 278 -17.38 0.56 18.83
C LEU A 278 -18.55 1.41 19.30
N ILE A 279 -18.41 2.08 20.45
CA ILE A 279 -19.44 3.01 20.96
C ILE A 279 -19.65 4.13 19.95
N ALA A 280 -18.59 4.78 19.48
CA ALA A 280 -18.68 5.88 18.53
C ALA A 280 -19.37 5.48 17.21
N VAL A 281 -19.09 4.27 16.69
CA VAL A 281 -19.72 3.75 15.47
C VAL A 281 -21.18 3.35 15.71
N ALA A 282 -21.51 2.79 16.87
CA ALA A 282 -22.88 2.38 17.19
C ALA A 282 -23.82 3.55 17.49
N THR A 283 -23.27 4.70 17.92
CA THR A 283 -24.04 5.91 18.24
C THR A 283 -24.08 6.95 17.11
N GLY A 284 -23.33 6.74 16.03
CA GLY A 284 -23.30 7.61 14.85
C GLY A 284 -24.28 7.16 13.78
#